data_AF-A0A927Q798-F1
#
_entry.id   AF-A0A927Q798-F1
#
_cell.length_a   1.000
_cell.length_b   1.000
_cell.length_c   1.000
_cell.angle_alpha   90.00
_cell.angle_beta   90.00
_cell.angle_gamma   90.00
#
_symmetry.space_group_name_H-M   'P 1'
#
loop_
_entity.id
_entity.type
_entity.pdbx_description
1 polymer ?
#
loop_
_entity_poly.entity_id
_entity_poly.type
_entity_poly.pdbx_seq_one_letter_code
_entity_poly.pdbx_strand_id
1 'polypeptide(L)'
;MITEAIPASGLNQAALAEALDVTPGFISQFASGRRPVPWDKAAQLSALLGLSPEDISAEYRRISNYFGGSTHGQVTAEIVTAAVALAKESSGQKPKSRFDVESSPDVFAAAINKILAAPKSNGRPQQDFTGTRPRSTAGGRGAVSSREKK
;
A
#
# COMPACT_ATOMS: atom_id res chain seq x y z
N MET A 1 25.10 -5.61 -9.69
CA MET A 1 25.10 -4.87 -10.99
C MET A 1 24.31 -5.66 -12.03
N ILE A 2 23.78 -5.04 -13.11
CA ILE A 2 23.01 -5.75 -14.15
C ILE A 2 23.81 -6.94 -14.72
N THR A 3 25.11 -6.77 -14.97
CA THR A 3 26.01 -7.82 -15.47
C THR A 3 26.04 -9.09 -14.62
N GLU A 4 25.95 -8.94 -13.30
CA GLU A 4 25.95 -10.06 -12.35
C GLU A 4 24.54 -10.64 -12.15
N ALA A 5 23.52 -9.78 -12.27
CA ALA A 5 22.14 -10.16 -12.06
C ALA A 5 21.58 -11.01 -13.21
N ILE A 6 22.04 -10.79 -14.44
CA ILE A 6 21.64 -11.62 -15.60
C ILE A 6 21.94 -13.11 -15.37
N PRO A 7 23.19 -13.54 -15.11
CA PRO A 7 23.46 -14.96 -14.85
C PRO A 7 22.79 -15.47 -13.56
N ALA A 8 22.65 -14.63 -12.52
CA ALA A 8 21.96 -15.01 -11.29
C ALA A 8 20.44 -15.24 -11.48
N SER A 9 19.82 -14.56 -12.44
CA SER A 9 18.40 -14.75 -12.78
C SER A 9 18.11 -16.05 -13.54
N GLY A 10 19.15 -16.72 -14.07
CA GLY A 10 18.99 -17.87 -14.96
C GLY A 10 18.46 -17.52 -16.36
N LEU A 11 18.20 -16.24 -16.64
CA LEU A 11 17.77 -15.74 -17.95
C LEU A 11 18.97 -15.37 -18.82
N ASN A 12 18.85 -15.62 -20.12
CA ASN A 12 19.82 -15.14 -21.09
C ASN A 12 19.43 -13.75 -21.63
N GLN A 13 20.37 -13.07 -22.30
CA GLN A 13 20.13 -11.74 -22.85
C GLN A 13 19.02 -11.71 -23.91
N ALA A 14 18.80 -12.80 -24.64
CA ALA A 14 17.75 -12.88 -25.66
C ALA A 14 16.35 -12.92 -25.03
N ALA A 15 16.17 -13.71 -23.96
CA ALA A 15 14.92 -13.80 -23.22
C ALA A 15 14.58 -12.48 -22.53
N LEU A 16 15.57 -11.79 -21.97
CA LEU A 16 15.39 -10.45 -21.42
C LEU A 16 14.99 -9.44 -22.51
N ALA A 17 15.65 -9.51 -23.67
CA ALA A 17 15.37 -8.63 -24.79
C ALA A 17 13.95 -8.83 -25.33
N GLU A 18 13.51 -10.07 -25.48
CA GLU A 18 12.15 -10.44 -25.86
C GLU A 18 11.12 -9.91 -24.85
N ALA A 19 11.35 -10.15 -23.56
CA ALA A 19 10.43 -9.69 -22.51
C ALA A 19 10.29 -8.16 -22.49
N LEU A 20 11.35 -7.43 -22.84
CA LEU A 20 11.40 -5.96 -22.81
C LEU A 20 11.03 -5.31 -24.14
N ASP A 21 10.79 -6.09 -25.19
CA ASP A 21 10.61 -5.63 -26.58
C ASP A 21 11.78 -4.76 -27.06
N VAL A 22 13.00 -5.25 -26.86
CA VAL A 22 14.25 -4.60 -27.29
C VAL A 22 15.17 -5.60 -28.00
N THR A 23 16.27 -5.12 -28.58
CA THR A 23 17.28 -6.02 -29.15
C THR A 23 18.24 -6.56 -28.07
N PRO A 24 18.80 -7.77 -28.23
CA PRO A 24 19.80 -8.30 -27.28
C PRO A 24 21.03 -7.37 -27.10
N GLY A 25 21.39 -6.63 -28.15
CA GLY A 25 22.45 -5.63 -28.08
C GLY A 25 22.16 -4.52 -27.08
N PHE A 26 20.89 -4.15 -26.87
CA PHE A 26 20.51 -3.15 -25.87
C PHE A 26 20.72 -3.68 -24.45
N ILE A 27 20.40 -4.95 -24.20
CA ILE A 27 20.66 -5.60 -22.90
C ILE A 27 22.17 -5.57 -22.57
N SER A 28 23.02 -5.84 -23.56
CA SER A 28 24.48 -5.73 -23.40
C SER A 28 24.95 -4.29 -23.11
N GLN A 29 24.36 -3.30 -23.78
CA GLN A 29 24.66 -1.88 -23.52
C GLN A 29 24.21 -1.44 -22.12
N PHE A 30 23.07 -1.95 -21.64
CA PHE A 30 22.59 -1.70 -20.28
C PHE A 30 23.50 -2.35 -19.24
N ALA A 31 23.86 -3.62 -19.44
CA ALA A 31 24.74 -4.36 -18.53
C ALA A 31 26.12 -3.70 -18.40
N SER A 32 26.69 -3.28 -19.53
CA SER A 32 27.99 -2.59 -19.56
C SER A 32 27.95 -1.12 -19.12
N GLY A 33 26.75 -0.57 -18.84
CA GLY A 33 26.59 0.84 -18.46
C GLY A 33 26.86 1.83 -19.60
N ARG A 34 27.10 1.37 -20.83
CA ARG A 34 27.31 2.22 -22.00
C ARG A 34 26.06 3.01 -22.35
N ARG A 35 24.89 2.46 -22.04
CA ARG A 35 23.60 3.13 -22.16
C ARG A 35 22.82 2.96 -20.87
N PRO A 36 22.23 4.02 -20.31
CA PRO A 36 21.36 3.90 -19.15
C PRO A 36 20.09 3.13 -19.51
N VAL A 37 19.51 2.43 -18.53
CA VAL A 37 18.19 1.81 -18.67
C VAL A 37 17.14 2.93 -18.70
N PRO A 38 16.29 3.00 -19.74
CA PRO A 38 15.25 4.01 -19.81
C PRO A 38 14.17 3.75 -18.74
N TRP A 39 13.52 4.81 -18.27
CA TRP A 39 12.63 4.75 -17.10
C TRP A 39 11.43 3.80 -17.31
N ASP A 40 10.89 3.72 -18.51
CA ASP A 40 9.73 2.89 -18.87
C ASP A 40 10.05 1.39 -18.81
N LYS A 41 11.31 1.01 -19.06
CA LYS A 41 11.79 -0.38 -18.99
C LYS A 41 12.38 -0.77 -17.65
N ALA A 42 12.71 0.20 -16.80
CA ALA A 42 13.39 -0.02 -15.52
C ALA A 42 12.60 -0.96 -14.60
N ALA A 43 11.29 -0.74 -14.44
CA ALA A 43 10.44 -1.57 -13.59
C ALA A 43 10.45 -3.04 -14.04
N GLN A 44 10.22 -3.28 -15.33
CA GLN A 44 10.14 -4.63 -15.88
C GLN A 44 11.50 -5.35 -15.84
N LEU A 45 12.58 -4.69 -16.25
CA LEU A 45 13.93 -5.28 -16.22
C LEU A 45 14.37 -5.59 -14.79
N SER A 46 14.08 -4.70 -13.84
CA SER A 46 14.40 -4.90 -12.43
C SER A 46 13.67 -6.10 -11.83
N ALA A 47 12.39 -6.30 -12.17
CA ALA A 47 11.59 -7.43 -11.71
C ALA A 47 12.15 -8.77 -12.22
N LEU A 48 12.57 -8.82 -13.49
CA LEU A 48 13.18 -10.03 -14.08
C LEU A 48 14.54 -10.38 -13.47
N LEU A 49 15.28 -9.37 -13.02
CA LEU A 49 16.63 -9.51 -12.46
C LEU A 49 16.68 -9.53 -10.93
N GLY A 50 15.54 -9.38 -10.24
CA GLY A 50 15.48 -9.27 -8.77
C GLY A 50 16.21 -8.04 -8.22
N LEU A 51 16.24 -6.94 -8.98
CA LEU A 51 16.86 -5.67 -8.60
C LEU A 51 15.79 -4.61 -8.29
N SER A 52 16.21 -3.48 -7.71
CA SER A 52 15.35 -2.30 -7.63
C SER A 52 15.44 -1.48 -8.93
N PRO A 53 14.31 -0.96 -9.46
CA PRO A 53 14.33 -0.11 -10.66
C PRO A 53 15.12 1.19 -10.45
N GLU A 54 15.16 1.70 -9.21
CA GLU A 54 15.92 2.90 -8.85
C GLU A 54 17.43 2.67 -8.91
N ASP A 55 17.90 1.43 -8.78
CA ASP A 55 19.32 1.09 -8.85
C ASP A 55 19.85 0.98 -10.27
N ILE A 56 18.96 0.70 -11.23
CA ILE A 56 19.33 0.47 -12.63
C ILE A 56 18.99 1.64 -13.55
N SER A 57 18.12 2.57 -13.12
CA SER A 57 17.75 3.75 -13.89
C SER A 57 17.74 5.02 -13.02
N ALA A 58 18.67 5.93 -13.31
CA ALA A 58 18.74 7.23 -12.66
C ALA A 58 17.52 8.11 -12.97
N GLU A 59 16.94 7.97 -14.18
CA GLU A 59 15.74 8.71 -14.57
C GLU A 59 14.51 8.18 -13.82
N TYR A 60 14.37 6.86 -13.70
CA TYR A 60 13.32 6.26 -12.86
C TYR A 60 13.45 6.75 -11.41
N ARG A 61 14.66 6.74 -10.85
CA ARG A 61 14.92 7.27 -9.49
C ARG A 61 14.50 8.73 -9.37
N ARG A 62 14.81 9.58 -10.35
CA ARG A 62 14.42 10.99 -10.36
C ARG A 62 12.89 11.14 -10.36
N ILE A 63 12.20 10.41 -11.23
CA ILE A 63 10.74 10.39 -11.32
C ILE A 63 10.13 9.89 -10.00
N SER A 64 10.60 8.75 -9.51
CA SER A 64 10.18 8.16 -8.23
C SER A 64 10.36 9.15 -7.08
N ASN A 65 11.48 9.85 -6.99
CA ASN A 65 11.71 10.85 -5.93
C ASN A 65 10.82 12.09 -6.08
N TYR A 66 10.60 12.57 -7.31
CA TYR A 66 9.72 13.70 -7.59
C TYR A 66 8.28 13.42 -7.15
N PHE A 67 7.77 12.22 -7.46
CA PHE A 67 6.44 11.79 -7.05
C PHE A 67 6.40 11.23 -5.62
N GLY A 68 7.50 10.69 -5.10
CA GLY A 68 7.62 10.08 -3.78
C GLY A 68 7.58 11.11 -2.65
N GLY A 69 8.12 12.30 -2.87
CA GLY A 69 7.93 13.46 -1.98
C GLY A 69 6.49 13.97 -1.95
N SER A 70 5.69 13.67 -2.98
CA SER A 70 4.26 13.97 -3.07
C SER A 70 3.47 12.73 -2.67
N THR A 71 3.58 12.29 -1.41
CA THR A 71 2.84 11.14 -0.87
C THR A 71 1.34 11.45 -0.68
N HIS A 72 0.67 12.01 -1.68
CA HIS A 72 -0.77 11.80 -1.80
C HIS A 72 -0.92 10.36 -2.31
N GLY A 73 -1.27 9.47 -1.38
CA GLY A 73 -1.18 8.02 -1.52
C GLY A 73 -1.61 7.52 -2.89
N GLN A 74 -0.82 6.59 -3.44
CA GLN A 74 -1.17 5.89 -4.67
C GLN A 74 -2.62 5.45 -4.60
N VAL A 75 -3.42 5.81 -5.61
CA VAL A 75 -4.82 5.38 -5.68
C VAL A 75 -4.82 3.87 -5.92
N THR A 76 -4.89 3.09 -4.84
CA THR A 76 -4.96 1.63 -4.90
C THR A 76 -6.40 1.17 -5.12
N ALA A 77 -6.58 -0.09 -5.54
CA ALA A 77 -7.90 -0.70 -5.64
C ALA A 77 -8.67 -0.65 -4.30
N GLU A 78 -7.97 -0.73 -3.18
CA GLU A 78 -8.52 -0.60 -1.83
C GLU A 78 -9.06 0.81 -1.58
N ILE A 79 -8.29 1.85 -1.95
CA ILE A 79 -8.70 3.25 -1.85
C ILE A 79 -9.92 3.51 -2.73
N VAL A 80 -9.94 2.97 -3.96
CA VAL A 80 -11.10 3.08 -4.86
C VAL A 80 -12.33 2.41 -4.25
N THR A 81 -12.18 1.21 -3.71
CA THR A 81 -13.30 0.47 -3.11
C THR A 81 -13.86 1.19 -1.88
N ALA A 82 -12.98 1.69 -1.00
CA ALA A 82 -13.37 2.50 0.14
C ALA A 82 -14.02 3.82 -0.30
N ALA A 83 -13.53 4.46 -1.36
CA ALA A 83 -14.09 5.70 -1.88
C ALA A 83 -15.48 5.49 -2.48
N VAL A 84 -15.71 4.39 -3.19
CA VAL A 84 -17.04 4.01 -3.66
C VAL A 84 -18.00 3.79 -2.49
N ALA A 85 -17.56 3.11 -1.42
CA ALA A 85 -18.38 2.90 -0.23
C ALA A 85 -18.76 4.24 0.43
N LEU A 86 -17.79 5.14 0.60
CA LEU A 86 -18.01 6.46 1.18
C LEU A 86 -18.87 7.37 0.30
N ALA A 87 -18.68 7.33 -1.02
CA ALA A 87 -19.47 8.08 -1.98
C ALA A 87 -20.96 7.65 -1.99
N LYS A 88 -21.22 6.34 -1.85
CA LYS A 88 -22.58 5.80 -1.70
C LYS A 88 -23.25 6.30 -0.42
N GLU A 89 -22.53 6.29 0.69
CA GLU A 89 -23.03 6.81 1.98
C GLU A 89 -23.41 8.29 1.86
N SER A 90 -22.53 9.12 1.29
CA SER A 90 -22.79 10.55 1.11
C SER A 90 -23.92 10.87 0.12
N SER A 91 -24.24 9.97 -0.81
CA SER A 91 -25.31 10.12 -1.80
C SER A 91 -26.62 9.44 -1.39
N GLY A 92 -26.68 8.82 -0.20
CA GLY A 92 -27.86 8.10 0.27
C GLY A 92 -28.19 6.84 -0.55
N GLN A 93 -27.22 6.32 -1.31
CA GLN A 93 -27.41 5.13 -2.12
C GLN A 93 -27.34 3.86 -1.26
N LYS A 94 -28.11 2.83 -1.64
CA LYS A 94 -28.13 1.55 -0.92
C LYS A 94 -26.75 0.87 -1.03
N PRO A 95 -26.27 0.17 0.01
CA PRO A 95 -24.93 -0.42 0.01
C PRO A 95 -24.69 -1.40 -1.15
N LYS A 96 -25.72 -2.13 -1.58
CA LYS A 96 -25.68 -3.10 -2.70
C LYS A 96 -25.90 -2.48 -4.09
N SER A 97 -26.19 -1.18 -4.22
CA SER A 97 -26.35 -0.57 -5.54
C SER A 97 -24.99 -0.38 -6.22
N ARG A 98 -25.00 -0.34 -7.56
CA ARG A 98 -23.82 0.14 -8.31
C ARG A 98 -23.71 1.65 -8.10
N PHE A 99 -22.51 2.12 -7.79
CA PHE A 99 -22.21 3.54 -7.80
C PHE A 99 -21.75 3.90 -9.21
N ASP A 100 -22.43 4.85 -9.84
CA ASP A 100 -22.04 5.35 -11.15
C ASP A 100 -21.19 6.61 -10.99
N VAL A 101 -19.91 6.50 -11.34
CA VAL A 101 -18.93 7.59 -11.17
C VAL A 101 -19.21 8.73 -12.14
N GLU A 102 -19.67 8.44 -13.35
CA GLU A 102 -19.90 9.46 -14.38
C GLU A 102 -21.07 10.38 -14.01
N SER A 103 -22.07 9.84 -13.31
CA SER A 103 -23.20 10.62 -12.80
C SER A 103 -22.84 11.53 -11.61
N SER A 104 -21.73 11.28 -10.91
CA SER A 104 -21.35 12.05 -9.71
C SER A 104 -19.83 12.05 -9.47
N PRO A 105 -19.05 12.62 -10.39
CA PRO A 105 -17.59 12.59 -10.34
C PRO A 105 -17.04 13.36 -9.13
N ASP A 106 -17.67 14.48 -8.74
CA ASP A 106 -17.23 15.30 -7.62
C ASP A 106 -17.38 14.59 -6.26
N VAL A 107 -18.47 13.84 -6.09
CA VAL A 107 -18.72 13.05 -4.86
C VAL A 107 -17.67 11.95 -4.73
N PHE A 108 -17.33 11.31 -5.84
CA PHE A 108 -16.28 10.30 -5.87
C PHE A 108 -14.89 10.89 -5.60
N ALA A 109 -14.55 12.02 -6.23
CA ALA A 109 -13.28 12.72 -6.02
C ALA A 109 -13.13 13.19 -4.55
N ALA A 110 -14.19 13.74 -3.96
CA ALA A 110 -14.22 14.11 -2.55
C ALA A 110 -13.99 12.91 -1.63
N ALA A 111 -14.57 11.76 -1.97
CA ALA A 111 -14.37 10.51 -1.21
C ALA A 111 -12.94 9.99 -1.30
N ILE A 112 -12.33 10.01 -2.49
CA ILE A 112 -10.91 9.66 -2.69
C ILE A 112 -10.03 10.59 -1.84
N ASN A 113 -10.22 11.90 -1.94
CA ASN A 113 -9.44 12.88 -1.18
C ASN A 113 -9.57 12.69 0.33
N LYS A 114 -10.78 12.37 0.82
CA LYS A 114 -11.02 12.10 2.24
C LYS A 114 -10.28 10.84 2.73
N ILE A 115 -10.19 9.79 1.91
CA ILE A 115 -9.45 8.57 2.25
C ILE A 115 -7.94 8.79 2.18
N LEU A 116 -7.46 9.54 1.19
CA LEU A 116 -6.05 9.87 1.05
C LEU A 116 -5.54 10.82 2.15
N ALA A 117 -6.41 11.67 2.68
CA ALA A 117 -6.11 12.57 3.80
C ALA A 117 -6.24 11.90 5.18
N ALA A 118 -6.84 10.70 5.25
CA ALA A 118 -6.98 9.99 6.51
C ALA A 118 -5.61 9.46 6.98
N PRO A 119 -5.20 9.71 8.24
CA PRO A 119 -3.97 9.11 8.77
C PRO A 119 -4.11 7.59 8.75
N LYS A 120 -3.09 6.87 8.26
CA LYS A 120 -3.06 5.40 8.32
C LYS A 120 -3.17 4.97 9.79
N SER A 121 -4.36 4.58 10.23
CA SER A 121 -4.55 4.03 11.57
C SER A 121 -3.89 2.65 11.61
N ASN A 122 -2.67 2.58 12.13
CA ASN A 122 -2.09 1.33 12.60
C ASN A 122 -2.91 0.87 13.82
N GLY A 123 -3.86 -0.05 13.63
CA GLY A 123 -4.63 -0.56 14.75
C GLY A 123 -5.64 -1.62 14.34
N ARG A 124 -5.41 -2.84 14.83
CA ARG A 124 -6.31 -4.01 14.74
C ARG A 124 -7.75 -3.64 15.10
N PRO A 125 -8.78 -4.34 14.56
CA PRO A 125 -10.14 -4.18 15.06
C PRO A 125 -10.18 -4.64 16.52
N GLN A 126 -10.35 -3.69 17.43
CA GLN A 126 -10.67 -3.95 18.83
C GLN A 126 -12.10 -4.53 18.85
N GLN A 127 -12.19 -5.85 18.90
CA GLN A 127 -13.45 -6.53 19.20
C GLN A 127 -13.74 -6.27 20.69
N ASP A 128 -14.66 -5.35 20.95
CA ASP A 128 -15.23 -5.13 22.27
C ASP A 128 -16.08 -6.35 22.69
N PHE A 129 -15.41 -7.40 23.16
CA PHE A 129 -16.05 -8.45 23.94
C PHE A 129 -16.28 -7.94 25.37
N THR A 130 -17.29 -7.10 25.56
CA THR A 130 -17.83 -6.79 26.88
C THR A 130 -18.76 -7.92 27.31
N GLY A 131 -18.17 -8.99 27.85
CA GLY A 131 -18.86 -10.15 28.39
C GLY A 131 -18.35 -10.53 29.78
N THR A 132 -18.12 -9.55 30.66
CA THR A 132 -17.69 -9.81 32.04
C THR A 132 -18.86 -10.36 32.84
N ARG A 133 -18.88 -11.69 33.05
CA ARG A 133 -19.73 -12.36 34.04
C ARG A 133 -19.50 -11.76 35.43
N PRO A 134 -20.53 -11.39 36.20
CA PRO A 134 -20.34 -11.01 37.59
C PRO A 134 -20.07 -12.27 38.43
N ARG A 135 -18.87 -12.32 39.04
CA ARG A 135 -18.50 -13.32 40.04
C ARG A 135 -19.08 -12.87 41.37
N SER A 136 -20.17 -13.50 41.79
CA SER A 136 -20.78 -13.30 43.11
C SER A 136 -19.83 -13.78 44.20
N THR A 137 -19.32 -12.85 45.03
CA THR A 137 -18.59 -13.15 46.26
C THR A 137 -19.51 -12.95 47.45
N ALA A 138 -20.04 -14.05 47.99
CA ALA A 138 -20.64 -14.10 49.31
C ALA A 138 -19.88 -15.13 50.15
N GLY A 139 -19.16 -14.65 51.15
CA GLY A 139 -18.38 -15.48 52.08
C GLY A 139 -17.62 -14.58 53.05
N GLY A 140 -18.22 -14.36 54.22
CA GLY A 140 -17.87 -13.29 55.13
C GLY A 140 -16.60 -13.47 55.97
N ARG A 141 -16.26 -12.41 56.71
CA ARG A 141 -15.87 -12.41 58.14
C ARG A 141 -15.24 -11.06 58.50
N GLY A 142 -15.66 -10.52 59.65
CA GLY A 142 -14.82 -9.69 60.51
C GLY A 142 -15.02 -8.18 60.43
N ALA A 143 -16.09 -7.67 61.06
CA ALA A 143 -16.10 -6.29 61.52
C ALA A 143 -15.36 -6.22 62.87
N VAL A 144 -14.26 -5.45 62.90
CA VAL A 144 -13.60 -5.01 64.13
C VAL A 144 -13.42 -3.50 64.04
N SER A 145 -13.66 -2.85 65.18
CA SER A 145 -13.21 -1.50 65.54
C SER A 145 -14.28 -0.41 65.44
N SER A 146 -14.92 -0.11 66.57
CA SER A 146 -14.99 1.27 67.02
C SER A 146 -14.71 1.31 68.51
N ARG A 147 -13.59 1.96 68.81
CA ARG A 147 -13.01 2.16 70.12
C ARG A 147 -13.71 3.32 70.81
N GLU A 148 -13.89 3.11 72.10
CA GLU A 148 -14.58 3.87 73.11
C GLU A 148 -13.83 5.15 73.55
N LYS A 149 -14.56 5.95 74.36
CA LYS A 149 -14.14 6.97 75.36
C LYS A 149 -14.16 8.42 74.85
N LYS A 150 -14.71 9.40 75.59
CA LYS A 150 -15.17 9.47 76.98
C LYS A 150 -16.09 10.68 77.14
#